data_AF-A0A7V8JS42-F1
#
_entry.id   AF-A0A7V8JS42-F1
#
_cell.length_a   1.000
_cell.length_b   1.000
_cell.length_c   1.000
_cell.angle_alpha   90.00
_cell.angle_beta   90.00
_cell.angle_gamma   90.00
#
_symmetry.space_group_name_H-M   'P 1'
#
loop_
_entity.id
_entity.type
_entity.pdbx_description
1 polymer ?
#
loop_
_entity_poly.entity_id
_entity_poly.type
_entity_poly.pdbx_seq_one_letter_code
_entity_poly.pdbx_strand_id
1 'polypeptide(L)'
;MTQKFRFSGKAEILHLNARKEGPDDDKQLAVDGATATLHNANGDLLATFGEGADPLYENAKQVVVSHRRASILLVQRELRIGYNRAARLIEQMEADGVVSAMDGSGSRDVLVAAAEAA
;
A
#
# COMPACT_ATOMS: atom_id res chain seq x y z
N MET A 1 8.61 -41.23 37.25
CA MET A 1 7.17 -41.33 37.53
C MET A 1 6.42 -41.17 36.21
N THR A 2 6.11 -42.27 35.54
CA THR A 2 5.63 -42.29 34.14
C THR A 2 4.11 -42.24 34.12
N GLN A 3 3.51 -41.17 33.59
CA GLN A 3 2.04 -41.08 33.49
C GLN A 3 1.52 -41.92 32.31
N LYS A 4 0.68 -42.91 32.66
CA LYS A 4 -0.05 -43.78 31.74
C LYS A 4 -1.33 -43.06 31.29
N PHE A 5 -1.45 -42.71 30.02
CA PHE A 5 -2.73 -42.32 29.43
C PHE A 5 -3.54 -43.57 29.09
N ARG A 6 -4.64 -43.79 29.81
CA ARG A 6 -5.63 -44.82 29.49
C ARG A 6 -6.65 -44.20 28.55
N PHE A 7 -6.60 -44.53 27.26
CA PHE A 7 -7.71 -44.28 26.35
C PHE A 7 -8.73 -45.41 26.52
N SER A 8 -9.96 -45.06 26.89
CA SER A 8 -11.08 -45.99 26.97
C SER A 8 -12.32 -45.29 26.46
N GLY A 9 -12.73 -45.59 25.23
CA GLY A 9 -13.99 -45.12 24.67
C GLY A 9 -14.09 -45.47 23.19
N LYS A 10 -15.13 -46.21 22.83
CA LYS A 10 -15.37 -46.84 21.53
C LYS A 10 -15.90 -45.83 20.50
N ALA A 11 -15.71 -46.18 19.23
CA ALA A 11 -16.04 -45.42 18.04
C ALA A 11 -17.54 -45.13 17.84
N GLU A 12 -17.86 -43.94 17.34
CA GLU A 12 -19.04 -43.71 16.49
C GLU A 12 -18.66 -42.71 15.38
N ILE A 13 -18.64 -43.21 14.14
CA ILE A 13 -18.59 -42.38 12.92
C ILE A 13 -20.02 -41.91 12.69
N LEU A 14 -20.35 -40.69 13.10
CA LEU A 14 -21.60 -40.05 12.70
C LEU A 14 -21.45 -39.39 11.33
N HIS A 15 -22.41 -39.70 10.46
CA HIS A 15 -22.50 -39.27 9.09
C HIS A 15 -22.49 -37.73 8.97
N LEU A 16 -21.69 -37.29 8.01
CA LEU A 16 -21.63 -35.95 7.46
C LEU A 16 -23.01 -35.54 6.91
N ASN A 17 -23.71 -34.63 7.59
CA ASN A 17 -24.87 -33.95 7.01
C ASN A 17 -24.40 -32.62 6.42
N ALA A 18 -23.89 -32.70 5.19
CA ALA A 18 -23.76 -31.54 4.31
C ALA A 18 -25.18 -31.06 3.94
N ARG A 19 -25.70 -30.07 4.69
CA ARG A 19 -26.72 -29.15 4.18
C ARG A 19 -26.02 -27.87 3.76
N LYS A 20 -25.65 -27.85 2.48
CA LYS A 20 -25.36 -26.64 1.70
C LYS A 20 -26.71 -25.93 1.40
N GLU A 21 -26.63 -24.73 0.83
CA GLU A 21 -27.70 -23.76 0.52
C GLU A 21 -27.92 -22.71 1.62
N GLY A 22 -26.87 -21.91 1.89
CA GLY A 22 -27.05 -20.53 2.34
C GLY A 22 -27.27 -19.64 1.11
N PRO A 23 -28.14 -18.61 1.20
CA PRO A 23 -28.58 -17.83 0.06
C PRO A 23 -27.45 -17.05 -0.61
N ASP A 24 -27.54 -16.99 -1.93
CA ASP A 24 -26.67 -16.32 -2.89
C ASP A 24 -26.60 -14.80 -2.64
N ASP A 25 -25.82 -14.37 -1.65
CA ASP A 25 -25.42 -12.97 -1.50
C ASP A 25 -24.10 -12.71 -2.26
N ASP A 26 -24.12 -13.00 -3.56
CA ASP A 26 -23.09 -12.62 -4.52
C ASP A 26 -23.16 -11.11 -4.80
N LYS A 27 -23.14 -10.26 -3.76
CA LYS A 27 -22.68 -8.88 -3.94
C LYS A 27 -21.18 -8.89 -3.88
N GLN A 28 -20.59 -9.46 -4.93
CA GLN A 28 -19.21 -9.28 -5.27
C GLN A 28 -19.01 -7.81 -5.62
N LEU A 29 -18.76 -6.98 -4.60
CA LEU A 29 -18.07 -5.72 -4.80
C LEU A 29 -16.70 -6.08 -5.34
N ALA A 30 -16.56 -6.03 -6.66
CA ALA A 30 -15.27 -5.93 -7.30
C ALA A 30 -14.61 -4.67 -6.75
N VAL A 31 -13.78 -4.86 -5.72
CA VAL A 31 -12.88 -3.82 -5.23
C VAL A 31 -11.64 -3.89 -6.11
N ASP A 32 -11.73 -3.26 -7.28
CA ASP A 32 -10.55 -2.88 -8.03
C ASP A 32 -9.66 -2.06 -7.08
N GLY A 33 -8.43 -2.49 -6.90
CA GLY A 33 -7.57 -2.05 -5.81
C GLY A 33 -7.38 -0.52 -5.77
N ALA A 34 -7.49 0.02 -4.55
CA ALA A 34 -6.84 1.23 -4.05
C ALA A 34 -7.49 2.64 -4.26
N THR A 35 -8.77 2.75 -4.63
CA THR A 35 -9.48 4.05 -4.59
C THR A 35 -10.64 4.04 -3.58
N ALA A 36 -10.51 4.80 -2.49
CA ALA A 36 -11.58 5.00 -1.53
C ALA A 36 -12.48 6.16 -2.01
N THR A 37 -13.51 5.83 -2.78
CA THR A 37 -14.48 6.82 -3.28
C THR A 37 -15.66 6.94 -2.33
N LEU A 38 -15.82 8.13 -1.72
CA LEU A 38 -16.98 8.46 -0.90
C LEU A 38 -18.13 8.95 -1.78
N HIS A 39 -19.26 8.25 -1.68
CA HIS A 39 -20.51 8.63 -2.36
C HIS A 39 -21.54 9.10 -1.33
N ASN A 40 -22.41 10.03 -1.73
CA ASN A 40 -23.59 10.36 -0.92
C ASN A 40 -24.70 9.31 -1.10
N ALA A 41 -25.79 9.43 -0.33
CA ALA A 41 -26.93 8.51 -0.41
C ALA A 41 -27.66 8.50 -1.77
N ASN A 42 -27.42 9.50 -2.62
CA ASN A 42 -27.96 9.59 -3.99
C ASN A 42 -26.97 9.06 -5.04
N GLY A 43 -25.83 8.50 -4.63
CA GLY A 43 -24.80 7.99 -5.54
C GLY A 43 -23.94 9.08 -6.20
N ASP A 44 -24.01 10.33 -5.74
CA ASP A 44 -23.18 11.42 -6.25
C ASP A 44 -21.76 11.36 -5.64
N LEU A 45 -20.76 11.70 -6.44
CA LEU A 45 -19.34 11.64 -6.08
C LEU A 45 -18.98 12.80 -5.14
N LEU A 46 -18.77 12.49 -3.87
CA LEU A 46 -18.47 13.51 -2.85
C LEU A 46 -16.96 13.75 -2.72
N ALA A 47 -16.17 12.67 -2.75
CA ALA A 47 -14.71 12.75 -2.74
C ALA A 47 -14.10 11.42 -3.17
N THR A 48 -13.13 11.47 -4.08
CA THR A 48 -12.31 10.32 -4.45
C THR A 48 -10.99 10.38 -3.70
N PHE A 49 -10.77 9.48 -2.76
CA PHE A 49 -9.51 9.31 -2.06
C PHE A 49 -8.74 8.14 -2.68
N GLY A 50 -8.08 8.43 -3.78
CA GLY A 50 -7.06 7.56 -4.36
C GLY A 50 -6.40 8.26 -5.53
N GLU A 51 -5.07 8.14 -5.58
CA GLU A 51 -4.18 8.54 -6.68
C GLU A 51 -4.39 9.93 -7.32
N GLY A 52 -4.79 10.93 -6.54
CA GLY A 52 -4.34 12.29 -6.85
C GLY A 52 -2.85 12.39 -6.55
N ALA A 53 -2.05 12.89 -7.49
CA ALA A 53 -0.66 13.27 -7.21
C ALA A 53 -0.65 14.19 -5.97
N ASP A 54 0.17 13.86 -4.97
CA ASP A 54 0.20 14.65 -3.74
C ASP A 54 0.60 16.10 -4.11
N PRO A 55 -0.07 17.14 -3.57
CA PRO A 55 0.23 18.52 -3.93
C PRO A 55 1.68 18.93 -3.62
N LEU A 56 2.38 18.20 -2.74
CA LEU A 56 3.79 18.42 -2.42
C LEU A 56 4.75 17.69 -3.35
N TYR A 57 4.26 16.94 -4.34
CA TYR A 57 5.06 16.13 -5.24
C TYR A 57 6.11 16.92 -6.00
N GLU A 58 5.72 18.02 -6.64
CA GLU A 58 6.67 18.87 -7.38
C GLU A 58 7.71 19.52 -6.44
N ASN A 59 7.31 19.92 -5.24
CA ASN A 59 8.25 20.44 -4.24
C ASN A 59 9.23 19.35 -3.77
N ALA A 60 8.75 18.11 -3.61
CA ALA A 60 9.59 16.97 -3.23
C ALA A 60 10.59 16.63 -4.34
N LYS A 61 10.17 16.65 -5.60
CA LYS A 61 11.05 16.49 -6.77
C LYS A 61 12.15 17.54 -6.77
N GLN A 62 11.81 18.81 -6.57
CA GLN A 62 12.80 19.89 -6.53
C GLN A 62 13.83 19.68 -5.41
N VAL A 63 13.40 19.28 -4.22
CA VAL A 63 14.30 18.96 -3.10
C VAL A 63 15.25 17.83 -3.47
N VAL A 64 14.72 16.73 -3.99
CA VAL A 64 15.49 15.54 -4.36
C VAL A 64 16.52 15.85 -5.45
N VAL A 65 16.11 16.59 -6.49
CA VAL A 65 16.99 17.01 -7.59
C VAL A 65 18.07 17.97 -7.09
N SER A 66 17.72 18.96 -6.28
CA SER A 66 18.67 19.95 -5.74
C SER A 66 19.73 19.31 -4.84
N HIS A 67 19.34 18.34 -4.02
CA HIS A 67 20.25 17.63 -3.12
C HIS A 67 20.97 16.45 -3.79
N ARG A 68 20.59 16.06 -5.01
CA ARG A 68 21.04 14.85 -5.72
C ARG A 68 20.95 13.58 -4.86
N ARG A 69 19.95 13.51 -3.99
CA ARG A 69 19.73 12.39 -3.08
C ARG A 69 18.24 12.21 -2.83
N ALA A 70 17.74 11.00 -3.04
CA ALA A 70 16.36 10.66 -2.74
C ALA A 70 16.30 9.81 -1.46
N SER A 71 15.93 10.43 -0.33
CA SER A 71 15.67 9.73 0.92
C SER A 71 14.44 10.27 1.63
N ILE A 72 13.72 9.38 2.32
CA ILE A 72 12.48 9.73 3.03
C ILE A 72 12.77 10.82 4.08
N LEU A 73 13.83 10.66 4.87
CA LEU A 73 14.21 11.62 5.91
C LEU A 73 14.55 13.02 5.37
N LEU A 74 15.16 13.09 4.17
CA LEU A 74 15.43 14.38 3.52
C LEU A 74 14.11 15.10 3.22
N VAL A 75 13.19 14.43 2.54
CA VAL A 75 11.89 15.00 2.16
C VAL A 75 11.07 15.40 3.40
N GLN A 76 11.11 14.60 4.47
CA GLN A 76 10.44 14.93 5.73
C GLN A 76 10.94 16.25 6.33
N ARG A 77 12.25 16.48 6.32
CA ARG A 77 12.87 17.66 6.93
C ARG A 77 12.62 18.91 6.11
N GLU A 78 12.78 18.82 4.79
CA GLU A 78 12.62 19.96 3.88
C GLU A 78 11.15 20.39 3.76
N LEU A 79 10.23 19.44 3.63
CA LEU A 79 8.79 19.74 3.45
C LEU A 79 7.99 19.73 4.76
N ARG A 80 8.62 19.40 5.89
CA ARG A 80 8.00 19.32 7.22
C ARG A 80 6.76 18.41 7.23
N ILE A 81 6.89 17.22 6.64
CA ILE A 81 5.82 16.23 6.54
C ILE A 81 6.14 14.94 7.31
N GLY A 82 5.09 14.16 7.59
CA GLY A 82 5.21 12.84 8.23
C GLY A 82 5.84 11.77 7.33
N TYR A 83 6.36 10.71 7.95
CA TYR A 83 7.11 9.62 7.28
C TYR A 83 6.30 8.96 6.15
N ASN A 84 5.07 8.54 6.44
CA ASN A 84 4.23 7.84 5.46
C ASN A 84 3.96 8.68 4.21
N ARG A 85 3.83 9.99 4.38
CA ARG A 85 3.61 10.92 3.25
C ARG A 85 4.88 11.05 2.41
N ALA A 86 6.02 11.24 3.06
CA ALA A 86 7.32 11.29 2.39
C ALA A 86 7.64 9.96 1.68
N ALA A 87 7.29 8.81 2.27
CA ALA A 87 7.45 7.50 1.64
C ALA A 87 6.64 7.40 0.34
N ARG A 88 5.34 7.74 0.39
CA ARG A 88 4.48 7.76 -0.81
C ARG A 88 4.99 8.70 -1.89
N LEU A 89 5.48 9.88 -1.52
CA LEU A 89 6.07 10.82 -2.47
C LEU A 89 7.30 10.23 -3.17
N ILE A 90 8.14 9.51 -2.43
CA ILE A 90 9.32 8.84 -2.97
C ILE A 90 8.93 7.64 -3.86
N GLU A 91 7.91 6.86 -3.48
CA GLU A 91 7.37 5.78 -4.30
C GLU A 91 6.75 6.30 -5.60
N GLN A 92 6.03 7.41 -5.55
CA GLN A 92 5.51 8.11 -6.75
C GLN A 92 6.66 8.57 -7.65
N MET A 93 7.72 9.13 -7.07
CA MET A 93 8.91 9.52 -7.82
C MET A 93 9.61 8.30 -8.47
N GLU A 94 9.57 7.14 -7.82
CA GLU A 94 10.13 5.89 -8.36
C GLU A 94 9.28 5.38 -9.54
N ALA A 95 7.95 5.41 -9.40
CA ALA A 95 7.00 5.05 -10.45
C ALA A 95 7.11 5.96 -11.69
N ASP A 96 7.36 7.26 -11.48
CA ASP A 96 7.56 8.24 -12.55
C ASP A 96 8.97 8.21 -13.17
N GLY A 97 9.86 7.34 -12.67
CA GLY A 97 11.24 7.24 -13.16
C GLY A 97 12.14 8.41 -12.74
N VAL A 98 11.73 9.17 -11.72
CA VAL A 98 12.52 10.28 -11.18
C VAL A 98 13.68 9.78 -10.33
N VAL A 99 13.44 8.71 -9.56
CA VAL A 99 14.41 8.09 -8.65
C VAL A 99 14.57 6.62 -8.96
N SER A 100 15.71 6.05 -8.61
CA SER A 100 15.98 4.62 -8.75
C SER A 100 15.18 3.79 -7.75
N ALA A 101 15.21 2.47 -7.95
CA ALA A 101 14.83 1.53 -6.91
C ALA A 101 15.68 1.76 -5.64
N MET A 102 15.12 1.38 -4.50
CA MET A 102 15.78 1.50 -3.20
C MET A 102 17.03 0.61 -3.14
N ASP A 103 18.15 1.21 -2.73
CA ASP A 103 19.39 0.49 -2.46
C ASP A 103 19.33 -0.25 -1.12
N GLY A 104 20.34 -1.08 -0.84
CA GLY A 104 20.46 -1.79 0.44
C GLY A 104 20.65 -0.90 1.67
N SER A 105 20.88 0.41 1.49
CA SER A 105 21.00 1.40 2.55
C SER A 105 19.69 2.15 2.84
N GLY A 106 18.63 1.89 2.07
CA GLY A 106 17.36 2.61 2.14
C GLY A 106 17.37 3.98 1.47
N SER A 107 18.38 4.27 0.64
CA SER A 107 18.47 5.47 -0.20
C SER A 107 18.15 5.15 -1.65
N ARG A 108 17.86 6.17 -2.46
CA ARG A 108 17.62 6.07 -3.90
C ARG A 108 18.48 7.10 -4.62
N ASP A 109 18.91 6.75 -5.83
CA ASP A 109 19.63 7.65 -6.73
C ASP A 109 18.65 8.47 -7.57
N VAL A 110 19.04 9.67 -7.96
CA VAL A 110 18.20 10.59 -8.75
C VAL A 110 18.55 10.45 -10.23
N LEU A 111 17.56 10.12 -11.06
CA LEU A 111 17.76 9.80 -12.48
C LEU A 111 17.54 11.01 -13.41
N VAL A 112 16.67 11.95 -13.04
CA VAL A 112 16.26 13.07 -13.92
C VAL A 112 17.35 14.12 -14.11
N ALA A 113 18.34 14.19 -13.21
CA ALA A 113 19.44 15.17 -13.32
C ALA A 113 20.36 14.92 -14.53
N ALA A 114 20.28 13.77 -15.19
CA ALA A 114 21.13 13.43 -16.34
C ALA A 114 20.43 13.55 -17.71
N ALA A 115 19.10 13.65 -17.76
CA ALA A 115 18.35 13.58 -19.02
C ALA A 115 18.26 14.92 -19.79
N GLU A 116 18.65 16.04 -19.17
CA GLU A 116 18.55 17.39 -19.77
C GLU A 116 19.93 18.02 -20.06
N ALA A 117 20.98 17.19 -20.21
CA ALA A 117 22.35 17.63 -20.49
C ALA A 117 23.03 16.82 -21.62
N ALA A 118 22.27 16.39 -22.63
CA ALA A 118 22.79 15.74 -23.83
C ALA A 118 22.20 16.35 -25.10
#